data_AF-A0A7K1ERL9-F1
#
_entry.id   AF-A0A7K1ERL9-F1
#
_cell.length_a   1.000
_cell.length_b   1.000
_cell.length_c   1.000
_cell.angle_alpha   90.00
_cell.angle_beta   90.00
_cell.angle_gamma   90.00
#
_symmetry.space_group_name_H-M   'P 1'
#
loop_
_entity.id
_entity.type
_entity.pdbx_description
1 polymer ?
#
loop_
_entity_poly.entity_id
_entity_poly.type
_entity_poly.pdbx_seq_one_letter_code
_entity_poly.pdbx_strand_id
1 'polypeptide(L)' 'MTQINITPSKRLLLAAPRGYCAGVDRAVIAVEKALDRYGAPVYVRKEIVHNKHVVTGLEKRG' A
#
# COMPACT_ATOMS: atom_id res chain seq x y z
N MET A 1 7.50 -12.91 16.17
CA MET A 1 8.67 -12.51 16.98
C MET A 1 9.90 -12.74 16.12
N THR A 2 10.17 -11.81 15.21
CA THR A 2 11.16 -12.03 14.13
C THR A 2 12.46 -11.32 14.53
N GLN A 3 13.53 -12.08 14.70
CA GLN A 3 14.84 -11.56 15.12
C GLN A 3 15.52 -10.80 13.97
N ILE A 4 16.02 -9.60 14.27
CA ILE A 4 16.78 -8.76 13.36
C ILE A 4 18.25 -8.87 13.80
N ASN A 5 19.12 -9.46 12.98
CA ASN A 5 20.56 -9.54 13.27
C ASN A 5 21.18 -8.15 13.08
N ILE A 6 21.70 -7.57 14.17
CA ILE A 6 22.33 -6.23 14.17
C ILE A 6 23.83 -6.40 14.51
N THR A 7 24.69 -6.09 13.56
CA THR A 7 26.15 -5.91 13.73
C THR A 7 26.42 -4.82 14.78
N PRO A 8 27.49 -4.89 15.60
CA PRO A 8 27.70 -3.97 16.71
C PRO A 8 28.20 -2.60 16.22
N SER A 9 27.30 -1.81 15.65
CA SER A 9 27.40 -0.36 15.49
C SER A 9 26.04 0.17 15.03
N LYS A 10 25.26 0.67 16.00
CA LYS A 10 23.91 1.26 15.90
C LYS A 10 22.72 0.27 15.93
N ARG A 11 21.83 0.50 16.88
CA ARG A 11 20.57 -0.23 17.07
C ARG A 11 19.44 0.47 16.33
N LEU A 12 18.76 -0.23 15.43
CA LEU A 12 17.54 0.23 14.76
C LEU A 12 16.31 -0.27 15.53
N LEU A 13 15.40 0.63 15.89
CA LEU A 13 14.12 0.29 16.50
C LEU A 13 13.00 0.53 15.49
N LEU A 14 12.13 -0.46 15.31
CA LEU A 14 10.97 -0.36 14.42
C LEU A 14 9.69 -0.38 15.24
N ALA A 15 8.86 0.63 15.06
CA ALA A 15 7.56 0.68 15.71
C ALA A 15 6.64 -0.46 15.23
N ALA A 16 5.77 -0.92 16.13
CA ALA A 16 4.70 -1.87 15.83
C ALA A 16 3.43 -1.48 16.60
N PRO A 17 2.24 -1.50 15.97
CA PRO A 17 2.00 -1.78 14.55
C PRO A 17 2.46 -0.62 13.64
N ARG A 18 2.79 -0.92 12.38
CA ARG A 18 3.16 0.08 11.36
C ARG A 18 2.62 -0.35 10.00
N GLY A 19 2.35 0.62 9.12
CA GLY A 19 1.89 0.36 7.76
C GLY A 19 0.38 0.48 7.59
N TYR A 20 -0.21 -0.44 6.84
CA TYR A 20 -1.59 -0.36 6.38
C TYR A 20 -2.59 -0.55 7.52
N CYS A 21 -3.59 0.33 7.57
CA CYS A 21 -4.79 0.08 8.37
C CYS A 21 -5.84 -0.65 7.52
N ALA A 22 -6.85 -1.22 8.17
CA ALA A 22 -7.93 -1.92 7.49
C ALA A 22 -8.67 -1.06 6.45
N GLY A 23 -8.75 0.26 6.68
CA GLY A 23 -9.37 1.19 5.73
C GLY A 23 -8.55 1.37 4.45
N VAL A 24 -7.24 1.54 4.59
CA VAL A 24 -6.30 1.66 3.46
C VAL A 24 -6.29 0.37 2.65
N ASP A 25 -6.22 -0.78 3.31
CA ASP A 25 -6.23 -2.09 2.66
C ASP A 25 -7.49 -2.29 1.82
N ARG A 26 -8.66 -2.05 2.42
CA ARG A 26 -9.95 -2.16 1.73
C ARG A 26 -10.06 -1.19 0.54
N ALA A 27 -9.56 0.03 0.68
CA ALA A 27 -9.62 1.05 -0.36
C ALA A 27 -8.79 0.64 -1.60
N VAL A 28 -7.57 0.12 -1.39
CA VAL A 28 -6.72 -0.38 -2.47
C VAL A 28 -7.38 -1.57 -3.16
N ILE A 29 -7.79 -2.59 -2.41
CA ILE A 29 -8.42 -3.81 -2.95
C ILE A 29 -9.68 -3.49 -3.77
N ALA A 30 -10.45 -2.46 -3.40
CA ALA A 30 -11.63 -2.06 -4.15
C ALA A 30 -11.29 -1.60 -5.57
N VAL A 31 -10.23 -0.82 -5.75
CA VAL A 31 -9.79 -0.35 -7.07
C VAL A 31 -9.20 -1.50 -7.87
N GLU A 32 -8.38 -2.35 -7.24
CA GLU A 32 -7.80 -3.53 -7.91
C GLU A 32 -8.88 -4.47 -8.44
N LYS A 33 -9.90 -4.76 -7.62
CA LYS A 33 -11.04 -5.60 -8.05
C LYS A 33 -11.89 -4.93 -9.12
N ALA A 34 -12.02 -3.61 -9.10
CA ALA A 34 -12.72 -2.89 -10.15
C ALA A 34 -11.98 -3.02 -11.48
N LEU A 35 -10.65 -2.87 -11.47
CA LEU A 35 -9.80 -3.07 -12.65
C LEU A 35 -9.89 -4.50 -13.18
N ASP A 36 -9.84 -5.50 -12.29
CA ASP A 36 -9.90 -6.91 -12.69
C ASP A 36 -11.26 -7.30 -13.26
N ARG A 37 -12.35 -6.70 -12.74
CA ARG A 37 -13.72 -7.04 -13.15
C ARG A 37 -14.18 -6.27 -14.39
N TYR A 38 -13.82 -5.00 -14.49
CA TYR A 38 -14.36 -4.09 -15.52
C TYR A 38 -13.33 -3.70 -16.58
N GLY A 39 -12.05 -3.97 -16.34
CA GLY A 39 -10.95 -3.50 -17.19
C GLY A 39 -10.70 -1.99 -17.03
N ALA A 40 -9.65 -1.51 -17.70
CA ALA A 40 -9.32 -0.08 -17.75
C ALA A 40 -10.23 0.67 -18.77
N PRO A 41 -10.57 1.96 -18.54
CA PRO A 41 -10.14 2.78 -17.41
C PRO A 41 -11.07 2.71 -16.18
N VAL A 42 -10.49 2.69 -14.97
CA VAL A 42 -11.23 2.91 -13.71
C VAL A 42 -10.90 4.28 -13.13
N TYR A 43 -11.91 5.15 -13.05
CA TYR A 43 -11.73 6.49 -12.49
C TYR A 43 -11.94 6.51 -10.98
N VAL A 44 -10.97 7.10 -10.26
CA VAL A 44 -11.07 7.34 -8.82
C VAL A 44 -11.10 8.84 -8.55
N ARG A 45 -12.02 9.29 -7.69
CA ARG A 45 -12.12 10.70 -7.31
C ARG A 45 -11.00 11.02 -6.32
N LYS A 46 -10.02 11.82 -6.77
CA LYS A 46 -8.77 12.11 -6.04
C LYS A 46 -7.92 10.85 -5.85
N GLU A 47 -6.81 10.97 -5.11
CA GLU A 47 -6.00 9.82 -4.72
C GLU A 47 -6.76 8.91 -3.75
N ILE A 48 -6.75 7.59 -4.01
CA ILE A 48 -7.40 6.60 -3.15
C ILE A 48 -6.77 6.56 -1.75
N VAL A 49 -5.45 6.75 -1.69
CA VAL A 49 -4.64 6.89 -0.47
C VAL A 49 -3.48 7.84 -0.75
N HIS A 50 -3.01 8.57 0.26
CA HIS A 50 -1.87 9.49 0.11
C HIS A 50 -0.53 8.75 0.16
N ASN A 51 -0.33 7.85 -0.80
CA ASN A 51 0.92 7.14 -1.00
C ASN A 51 1.22 7.07 -2.49
N LYS A 52 2.25 7.80 -2.92
CA LYS A 52 2.64 7.90 -4.33
C LYS A 52 2.93 6.53 -4.97
N HIS A 53 3.56 5.61 -4.23
CA HIS A 53 3.86 4.28 -4.76
C HIS A 53 2.59 3.48 -5.06
N VAL A 54 1.58 3.60 -4.19
CA VAL A 54 0.29 2.93 -4.37
C VAL A 54 -0.47 3.54 -5.53
N VAL A 55 -0.57 4.87 -5.57
CA VAL A 55 -1.28 5.60 -6.64
C VAL A 55 -0.67 5.29 -8.00
N THR A 56 0.65 5.46 -8.15
CA THR A 56 1.34 5.16 -9.42
C THR A 56 1.24 3.68 -9.81
N GLY A 57 1.16 2.76 -8.84
CA GLY A 57 0.95 1.34 -9.11
C GLY A 57 -0.42 1.05 -9.72
N LEU A 58 -1.47 1.70 -9.21
CA LEU A 58 -2.83 1.57 -9.73
C LEU A 58 -2.98 2.28 -11.08
N GLU A 59 -2.47 3.50 -11.23
CA GLU A 59 -2.51 4.25 -12.51
C GLU A 59 -1.85 3.48 -13.66
N LYS A 60 -0.79 2.72 -13.40
CA LYS A 60 -0.14 1.88 -14.42
C LYS A 60 -1.00 0.71 -14.89
N ARG A 61 -1.95 0.26 -14.07
CA ARG A 61 -2.89 -0.81 -14.43
C ARG A 61 -4.07 -0.29 -15.25
N GLY A 62 -4.33 1.02 -15.20
CA GLY A 62 -5.44 1.70 -15.87
C GLY A 62 -6.57 2.01 -14.90
#